data_AF-A0A9E3N6A8-F1
#
_entry.id   AF-A0A9E3N6A8-F1
#
_cell.length_a   1.000
_cell.length_b   1.000
_cell.length_c   1.000
_cell.angle_alpha   90.00
_cell.angle_beta   90.00
_cell.angle_gamma   90.00
#
_symmetry.space_group_name_H-M   'P 1'
#
loop_
_entity.id
_entity.type
_entity.pdbx_description
1 polymer ?
#
loop_
_entity_poly.entity_id
_entity_poly.type
_entity_poly.pdbx_seq_one_letter_code
_entity_poly.pdbx_strand_id
1 'polypeptide(L)'
;YYYLYYAVSSFGTSSSAIGVARSASLKTPNWQDLGIVVESYGGSSEINAIDPALFRDHDGKVYLSYGSFFGGIGLAEINQSTGKLAGSVTTIWGGGGRDIEAPYITRDGGYYYLFVNRGSCCHGVDSTYTVEVQRATDVRGPYSGTRTILPVTDGKYRGPGHIADLRQDGCHFVSTHYHDLSDNGNAKLDILRMTYSGGWPVLTRNFTDFAGCGGISDGVYAFRSRLSGKAMGVAGASTADGALVQQSTDANARHQQWYVIGHGDGYYSGGRTDHPMAVQRGYQPAMVTGAQMTVPVHEGEVEPGAPPGAFAGRGEPLHTAAGWAAVCTSARTTSANGIGLPNSQPWTLCTPCVRRNSAWASLSTPSAIILRFSVCAIAMMRATTWLVGAPVPM
;
A
#
# COMPACT_ATOMS: atom_id res chain seq x y z
N TYR A 1 7.17 -18.08 13.31
CA TYR A 1 7.72 -16.71 13.21
C TYR A 1 7.46 -16.16 11.82
N TYR A 2 7.30 -14.86 11.71
CA TYR A 2 7.37 -14.08 10.48
C TYR A 2 8.80 -13.57 10.32
N TYR A 3 9.31 -13.57 9.09
CA TYR A 3 10.67 -13.12 8.77
C TYR A 3 10.59 -11.93 7.83
N LEU A 4 11.46 -10.95 8.03
CA LEU A 4 11.67 -9.77 7.19
C LEU A 4 13.13 -9.76 6.75
N TYR A 5 13.36 -9.90 5.45
CA TYR A 5 14.68 -9.74 4.85
C TYR A 5 14.80 -8.30 4.37
N TYR A 6 15.93 -7.66 4.67
CA TYR A 6 16.17 -6.27 4.35
C TYR A 6 17.60 -6.13 3.82
N ALA A 7 17.84 -5.11 3.00
CA ALA A 7 19.17 -4.82 2.48
C ALA A 7 19.73 -3.52 3.08
N VAL A 8 21.04 -3.48 3.21
CA VAL A 8 21.83 -2.29 3.55
C VAL A 8 22.85 -2.12 2.43
N SER A 9 22.80 -1.01 1.71
CA SER A 9 23.62 -0.79 0.52
C SER A 9 23.90 0.70 0.29
N SER A 10 24.92 0.97 -0.51
CA SER A 10 25.27 2.30 -1.01
C SER A 10 25.19 2.33 -2.53
N PHE A 11 24.50 3.34 -3.07
CA PHE A 11 24.31 3.53 -4.51
C PHE A 11 25.63 3.43 -5.29
N GLY A 12 25.59 2.70 -6.40
CA GLY A 12 26.74 2.56 -7.32
C GLY A 12 27.84 1.61 -6.84
N THR A 13 27.64 0.89 -5.74
CA THR A 13 28.62 -0.08 -5.20
C THR A 13 28.04 -1.49 -5.11
N SER A 14 28.89 -2.51 -5.10
CA SER A 14 28.55 -3.86 -4.67
C SER A 14 29.02 -4.15 -3.24
N SER A 15 29.17 -3.12 -2.40
CA SER A 15 29.44 -3.28 -0.97
C SER A 15 28.11 -3.22 -0.21
N SER A 16 27.48 -4.36 -0.01
CA SER A 16 26.10 -4.46 0.49
C SER A 16 25.94 -5.65 1.44
N ALA A 17 24.85 -5.65 2.20
CA ALA A 17 24.47 -6.76 3.05
C ALA A 17 22.96 -6.98 3.04
N ILE A 18 22.54 -8.23 3.10
CA ILE A 18 21.16 -8.61 3.40
C ILE A 18 21.11 -9.13 4.83
N GLY A 19 20.28 -8.51 5.67
CA GLY A 19 19.98 -8.96 7.02
C GLY A 19 18.61 -9.64 7.11
N VAL A 20 18.32 -10.25 8.25
CA VAL A 20 17.00 -10.82 8.54
C VAL A 20 16.57 -10.52 9.97
N ALA A 21 15.34 -10.04 10.11
CA ALA A 21 14.66 -9.90 11.38
C ALA A 21 13.47 -10.88 11.46
N ARG A 22 13.04 -11.22 12.67
CA ARG A 22 11.84 -12.05 12.89
C ARG A 22 10.92 -11.50 13.96
N SER A 23 9.63 -11.79 13.83
CA SER A 23 8.61 -11.50 14.86
C SER A 23 7.69 -12.70 15.03
N ALA A 24 7.17 -12.93 16.24
CA ALA A 24 6.17 -13.98 16.48
C ALA A 24 4.77 -13.60 15.96
N SER A 25 4.50 -12.30 15.80
CA SER A 25 3.19 -11.75 15.45
C SER A 25 3.33 -10.58 14.47
N LEU A 26 2.46 -10.50 13.47
CA LEU A 26 2.31 -9.28 12.64
C LEU A 26 1.30 -8.30 13.22
N LYS A 27 0.43 -8.74 14.15
CA LYS A 27 -0.57 -7.88 14.80
C LYS A 27 0.06 -7.00 15.88
N THR A 28 1.04 -7.57 16.57
CA THR A 28 1.78 -6.95 17.67
C THR A 28 3.27 -7.25 17.44
N PRO A 29 3.89 -6.63 16.44
CA PRO A 29 5.23 -7.01 16.02
C PRO A 29 6.25 -6.64 17.09
N ASN A 30 7.16 -7.58 17.36
CA ASN A 30 8.37 -7.35 18.13
C ASN A 30 9.53 -7.95 17.33
N TRP A 31 10.20 -7.11 16.54
CA TRP A 31 11.22 -7.55 15.60
C TRP A 31 12.54 -7.77 16.32
N GLN A 32 12.99 -9.03 16.29
CA GLN A 32 14.34 -9.42 16.69
C GLN A 32 15.22 -9.49 15.43
N ASP A 33 16.24 -8.64 15.37
CA ASP A 33 17.28 -8.76 14.35
C ASP A 33 18.14 -10.01 14.60
N LEU A 34 18.39 -10.80 13.55
CA LEU A 34 19.19 -12.02 13.60
C LEU A 34 20.54 -11.84 12.87
N GLY A 35 20.84 -10.65 12.37
CA GLY A 35 22.07 -10.28 11.67
C GLY A 35 22.08 -10.67 10.18
N ILE A 36 23.29 -10.69 9.64
CA ILE A 36 23.60 -10.91 8.23
C ILE A 36 23.18 -12.28 7.72
N VAL A 37 22.62 -12.31 6.51
CA VAL A 37 22.32 -13.50 5.70
C VAL A 37 23.36 -13.67 4.60
N VAL A 38 23.69 -12.58 3.89
CA VAL A 38 24.72 -12.54 2.84
C VAL A 38 25.31 -11.14 2.74
N GLU A 39 26.58 -11.06 2.37
CA GLU A 39 27.35 -9.83 2.17
C GLU A 39 28.05 -9.86 0.82
N SER A 40 28.30 -8.67 0.28
CA SER A 40 29.18 -8.44 -0.86
C SER A 40 30.15 -7.30 -0.54
N TYR A 41 31.36 -7.35 -1.09
CA TYR A 41 32.51 -6.53 -0.67
C TYR A 41 33.04 -5.58 -1.76
N GLY A 42 32.25 -5.30 -2.80
CA GLY A 42 32.63 -4.37 -3.86
C GLY A 42 33.26 -5.01 -5.11
N GLY A 43 33.23 -6.34 -5.24
CA GLY A 43 33.74 -7.02 -6.43
C GLY A 43 32.89 -6.79 -7.67
N SER A 44 33.50 -6.64 -8.85
CA SER A 44 32.78 -6.44 -10.11
C SER A 44 32.09 -7.71 -10.64
N SER A 45 32.65 -8.88 -10.32
CA SER A 45 32.08 -10.20 -10.61
C SER A 45 31.27 -10.78 -9.45
N GLU A 46 31.23 -10.09 -8.32
CA GLU A 46 30.50 -10.52 -7.13
C GLU A 46 29.02 -10.17 -7.25
N ILE A 47 28.15 -11.05 -6.76
CA ILE A 47 26.71 -10.78 -6.71
C ILE A 47 26.47 -9.73 -5.63
N ASN A 48 25.96 -8.56 -6.03
CA ASN A 48 25.63 -7.49 -5.09
C ASN A 48 24.54 -7.95 -4.12
N ALA A 49 24.81 -7.92 -2.81
CA ALA A 49 23.88 -8.36 -1.76
C ALA A 49 22.77 -7.32 -1.51
N ILE A 50 21.89 -7.12 -2.49
CA ILE A 50 20.74 -6.21 -2.44
C ILE A 50 19.51 -6.83 -3.10
N ASP A 51 18.35 -6.22 -2.91
CA ASP A 51 17.05 -6.61 -3.45
C ASP A 51 16.62 -8.05 -3.12
N PRO A 52 16.59 -8.41 -1.82
CA PRO A 52 16.17 -9.75 -1.41
C PRO A 52 14.69 -10.00 -1.75
N ALA A 53 14.43 -11.11 -2.43
CA ALA A 53 13.07 -11.63 -2.63
C ALA A 53 13.01 -13.12 -2.24
N LEU A 54 12.02 -13.44 -1.42
CA LEU A 54 11.75 -14.83 -1.02
C LEU A 54 10.77 -15.49 -1.97
N PHE A 55 11.04 -16.75 -2.29
CA PHE A 55 10.14 -17.64 -2.99
C PHE A 55 10.00 -18.96 -2.22
N ARG A 56 8.78 -19.36 -1.91
CA ARG A 56 8.48 -20.68 -1.35
C ARG A 56 7.99 -21.60 -2.46
N ASP A 57 8.68 -22.70 -2.65
CA ASP A 57 8.38 -23.66 -3.70
C ASP A 57 7.37 -24.73 -3.25
N HIS A 58 6.87 -25.51 -4.21
CA HIS A 58 5.87 -26.56 -4.01
C HIS A 58 6.37 -27.74 -3.16
N ASP A 59 7.68 -27.94 -3.07
CA ASP A 59 8.32 -28.91 -2.17
C ASP A 59 8.47 -28.39 -0.72
N GLY A 60 8.03 -27.16 -0.46
CA GLY A 60 8.10 -26.50 0.85
C GLY A 60 9.45 -25.83 1.15
N LYS A 61 10.44 -25.93 0.26
CA LYS A 61 11.69 -25.19 0.38
C LYS A 61 11.48 -23.70 0.17
N VAL A 62 12.36 -22.91 0.76
CA VAL A 62 12.36 -21.45 0.62
C VAL A 62 13.67 -21.05 0.00
N TYR A 63 13.60 -20.22 -1.03
CA TYR A 63 14.74 -19.67 -1.74
C TYR A 63 14.76 -18.16 -1.57
N LEU A 64 15.97 -17.61 -1.50
CA LEU A 64 16.26 -16.18 -1.56
C LEU A 64 16.92 -15.88 -2.90
N SER A 65 16.23 -15.14 -3.76
CA SER A 65 16.85 -14.50 -4.91
C SER A 65 17.27 -13.08 -4.52
N TYR A 66 18.42 -12.64 -5.00
CA TYR A 66 18.94 -11.29 -4.75
C TYR A 66 19.95 -10.91 -5.83
N GLY A 67 20.25 -9.62 -5.99
CA GLY A 67 21.25 -9.17 -6.94
C GLY A 67 20.89 -7.92 -7.71
N SER A 68 21.93 -7.20 -8.13
CA SER A 68 21.85 -5.99 -8.94
C SER A 68 23.18 -5.81 -9.68
N PHE A 69 23.11 -5.59 -11.00
CA PHE A 69 24.24 -5.36 -11.91
C PHE A 69 25.38 -6.38 -11.74
N PHE A 70 26.64 -5.94 -11.61
CA PHE A 70 27.83 -6.68 -11.18
C PHE A 70 27.85 -8.19 -11.56
N GLY A 71 27.89 -9.08 -10.56
CA GLY A 71 27.84 -10.54 -10.70
C GLY A 71 26.48 -11.14 -11.05
N GLY A 72 25.44 -10.30 -11.20
CA GLY A 72 24.11 -10.68 -11.65
C GLY A 72 23.14 -11.04 -10.54
N ILE A 73 22.22 -11.96 -10.83
CA ILE A 73 21.20 -12.46 -9.89
C ILE A 73 21.64 -13.79 -9.30
N GLY A 74 21.70 -13.84 -7.97
CA GLY A 74 21.97 -15.04 -7.18
C GLY A 74 20.70 -15.70 -6.66
N LEU A 75 20.82 -16.99 -6.36
CA LEU A 75 19.81 -17.80 -5.68
C LEU A 75 20.48 -18.69 -4.63
N ALA A 76 19.90 -18.74 -3.43
CA ALA A 76 20.27 -19.69 -2.40
C ALA A 76 19.04 -20.22 -1.65
N GLU A 77 19.13 -21.46 -1.14
CA GLU A 77 18.11 -22.01 -0.26
C GLU A 77 18.24 -21.39 1.14
N ILE A 78 17.11 -21.19 1.83
CA ILE A 78 17.03 -20.67 3.20
C ILE A 78 16.76 -21.81 4.17
N ASN A 79 17.57 -21.86 5.24
CA ASN A 79 17.27 -22.66 6.41
C ASN A 79 16.12 -21.98 7.18
N GLN A 80 14.93 -22.54 7.07
CA GLN A 80 13.71 -21.96 7.62
C GLN A 80 13.70 -21.87 9.16
N SER A 81 14.54 -22.64 9.85
CA SER A 81 14.65 -22.57 11.31
C SER A 81 15.47 -21.36 11.77
N THR A 82 16.50 -20.98 11.01
CA THR A 82 17.43 -19.89 11.35
C THR A 82 17.15 -18.60 10.59
N GLY A 83 16.48 -18.67 9.44
CA GLY A 83 16.34 -17.55 8.50
C GLY A 83 17.61 -17.27 7.69
N LYS A 84 18.64 -18.12 7.77
CA LYS A 84 19.93 -17.95 7.10
C LYS A 84 20.04 -18.83 5.87
N LEU A 85 21.11 -18.66 5.08
CA LEU A 85 21.38 -19.54 3.94
C LEU A 85 21.56 -21.00 4.44
N ALA A 86 20.94 -21.94 3.72
CA ALA A 86 21.10 -23.38 3.90
C ALA A 86 22.21 -23.97 2.98
N GLY A 87 22.77 -23.18 2.08
CA GLY A 87 23.77 -23.62 1.12
C GLY A 87 24.43 -22.46 0.38
N SER A 88 25.25 -22.78 -0.61
CA SER A 88 25.93 -21.80 -1.44
C SER A 88 24.99 -21.05 -2.38
N VAL A 89 25.35 -19.81 -2.69
CA VAL A 89 24.67 -19.02 -3.71
C VAL A 89 25.10 -19.49 -5.10
N THR A 90 24.13 -19.58 -6.02
CA THR A 90 24.38 -19.84 -7.44
C THR A 90 23.88 -18.66 -8.26
N THR A 91 24.68 -18.19 -9.23
CA THR A 91 24.21 -17.19 -10.21
C THR A 91 23.21 -17.84 -11.17
N ILE A 92 22.00 -17.29 -11.26
CA ILE A 92 20.91 -17.83 -12.09
C ILE A 92 20.57 -16.96 -13.30
N TRP A 93 20.99 -15.69 -13.31
CA TRP A 93 20.73 -14.78 -14.41
C TRP A 93 21.72 -13.61 -14.49
N GLY A 94 22.02 -13.16 -15.71
CA GLY A 94 22.85 -11.98 -16.00
C GLY A 94 24.34 -12.13 -15.65
N GLY A 95 24.89 -11.14 -14.94
CA GLY A 95 26.33 -11.02 -14.67
C GLY A 95 27.08 -10.21 -15.73
N GLY A 96 28.37 -9.96 -15.48
CA GLY A 96 29.23 -9.17 -16.37
C GLY A 96 28.84 -7.68 -16.43
N GLY A 97 28.25 -7.14 -15.36
CA GLY A 97 27.88 -5.72 -15.26
C GLY A 97 26.65 -5.32 -16.09
N ARG A 98 25.87 -6.28 -16.59
CA ARG A 98 24.59 -6.02 -17.27
C ARG A 98 23.63 -5.29 -16.33
N ASP A 99 22.82 -4.40 -16.87
CA ASP A 99 21.81 -3.61 -16.14
C ASP A 99 20.59 -4.43 -15.75
N ILE A 100 20.78 -5.43 -14.88
CA ILE A 100 19.74 -6.31 -14.37
C ILE A 100 19.73 -6.29 -12.84
N GLU A 101 18.56 -6.17 -12.23
CA GLU A 101 18.44 -6.15 -10.77
C GLU A 101 17.05 -6.53 -10.27
N ALA A 102 16.81 -6.41 -8.96
CA ALA A 102 15.51 -6.56 -8.34
C ALA A 102 14.80 -7.87 -8.71
N PRO A 103 15.41 -9.03 -8.42
CA PRO A 103 14.86 -10.31 -8.82
C PRO A 103 13.60 -10.63 -8.03
N TYR A 104 12.63 -11.26 -8.69
CA TYR A 104 11.50 -11.89 -8.00
C TYR A 104 11.14 -13.20 -8.69
N ILE A 105 11.02 -14.28 -7.94
CA ILE A 105 10.67 -15.61 -8.49
C ILE A 105 9.26 -15.98 -8.05
N THR A 106 8.44 -16.42 -9.01
CA THR A 106 7.15 -17.09 -8.75
C THR A 106 7.02 -18.33 -9.63
N ARG A 107 6.01 -19.17 -9.36
CA ARG A 107 5.78 -20.43 -10.08
C ARG A 107 4.32 -20.59 -10.50
N ASP A 108 4.10 -20.92 -11.77
CA ASP A 108 2.77 -21.27 -12.27
C ASP A 108 2.85 -22.47 -13.22
N GLY A 109 1.96 -23.44 -13.01
CA GLY A 109 2.02 -24.72 -13.69
C GLY A 109 3.37 -25.42 -13.48
N GLY A 110 4.04 -25.80 -14.57
CA GLY A 110 5.36 -26.45 -14.57
C GLY A 110 6.55 -25.49 -14.70
N TYR A 111 6.34 -24.19 -14.55
CA TYR A 111 7.34 -23.18 -14.84
C TYR A 111 7.62 -22.24 -13.67
N TYR A 112 8.89 -21.89 -13.50
CA TYR A 112 9.38 -20.79 -12.67
C TYR A 112 9.55 -19.56 -13.55
N TYR A 113 9.14 -18.42 -13.02
CA TYR A 113 9.27 -17.12 -13.68
C TYR A 113 10.15 -16.23 -12.83
N LEU A 114 11.29 -15.83 -13.39
CA LEU A 114 12.18 -14.83 -12.81
C LEU A 114 11.82 -13.48 -13.43
N PHE A 115 11.42 -12.55 -12.60
CA PHE A 115 11.25 -11.15 -12.96
C PHE A 115 12.51 -10.38 -12.56
N VAL A 116 12.91 -9.42 -13.38
CA VAL A 116 14.03 -8.50 -13.11
C VAL A 116 13.71 -7.11 -13.64
N ASN A 117 14.29 -6.09 -13.03
CA ASN A 117 14.28 -4.74 -13.56
C ASN A 117 15.47 -4.53 -14.51
N ARG A 118 15.27 -3.70 -15.54
CA ARG A 118 16.31 -3.21 -16.47
C ARG A 118 16.33 -1.71 -16.51
N GLY A 119 17.48 -1.09 -16.79
CA GLY A 119 17.62 0.35 -16.93
C GLY A 119 17.91 1.07 -15.61
N SER A 120 17.49 2.34 -15.49
CA SER A 120 17.79 3.18 -14.33
C SER A 120 16.54 3.55 -13.52
N CYS A 121 16.67 3.39 -12.21
CA CYS A 121 15.63 3.68 -11.22
C CYS A 121 15.62 5.16 -10.82
N CYS A 122 14.57 5.55 -10.09
CA CYS A 122 14.67 6.65 -9.12
C CYS A 122 14.95 8.04 -9.71
N HIS A 123 14.63 8.26 -10.99
CA HIS A 123 14.80 9.53 -11.69
C HIS A 123 13.46 10.21 -12.00
N GLY A 124 12.41 9.90 -11.23
CA GLY A 124 11.09 10.51 -11.45
C GLY A 124 10.59 10.23 -12.86
N VAL A 125 10.25 11.31 -13.57
CA VAL A 125 9.80 11.26 -14.97
C VAL A 125 10.86 10.71 -15.94
N ASP A 126 12.16 10.79 -15.59
CA ASP A 126 13.26 10.34 -16.44
C ASP A 126 13.65 8.88 -16.20
N SER A 127 13.02 8.18 -15.26
CA SER A 127 13.30 6.77 -14.97
C SER A 127 13.14 5.90 -16.22
N THR A 128 14.10 5.03 -16.49
CA THR A 128 14.11 4.16 -17.69
C THR A 128 13.80 2.71 -17.38
N TYR A 129 13.35 2.44 -16.16
CA TYR A 129 13.04 1.10 -15.70
C TYR A 129 12.03 0.38 -16.58
N THR A 130 12.31 -0.88 -16.89
CA THR A 130 11.32 -1.87 -17.36
C THR A 130 11.34 -3.06 -16.42
N VAL A 131 10.24 -3.82 -16.40
CA VAL A 131 10.24 -5.16 -15.80
C VAL A 131 10.25 -6.18 -16.92
N GLU A 132 11.24 -7.05 -16.90
CA GLU A 132 11.33 -8.22 -17.76
C GLU A 132 11.01 -9.50 -16.99
N VAL A 133 10.56 -10.53 -17.70
CA VAL A 133 10.35 -11.87 -17.17
C VAL A 133 11.03 -12.91 -18.05
N GLN A 134 11.62 -13.92 -17.41
CA GLN A 134 12.19 -15.11 -18.04
C GLN A 134 11.66 -16.36 -17.35
N ARG A 135 11.78 -17.52 -18.01
CA ARG A 135 11.14 -18.76 -17.56
C ARG A 135 12.09 -19.96 -17.54
N ALA A 136 11.94 -20.84 -16.57
CA ALA A 136 12.66 -22.11 -16.44
C ALA A 136 11.74 -23.23 -15.94
N THR A 137 12.15 -24.49 -16.08
CA THR A 137 11.48 -25.66 -15.47
C THR A 137 12.13 -26.12 -14.17
N ASP A 138 13.26 -25.52 -13.79
CA ASP A 138 13.94 -25.67 -12.50
C ASP A 138 14.17 -24.26 -11.93
N VAL A 139 13.97 -24.08 -10.63
CA VAL A 139 14.13 -22.79 -9.94
C VAL A 139 15.55 -22.24 -10.07
N ARG A 140 16.55 -23.10 -10.25
CA ARG A 140 17.96 -22.75 -10.49
C ARG A 140 18.25 -22.41 -11.96
N GLY A 141 17.25 -22.48 -12.83
CA GLY A 141 17.41 -22.27 -14.26
C GLY A 141 17.79 -23.55 -15.03
N PRO A 142 18.22 -23.42 -16.29
CA PRO A 142 18.46 -22.17 -17.00
C PRO A 142 17.16 -21.42 -17.33
N TYR A 143 17.15 -20.12 -17.07
CA TYR A 143 16.06 -19.22 -17.47
C TYR A 143 16.21 -18.84 -18.95
N SER A 144 15.09 -18.66 -19.64
CA SER A 144 15.09 -18.29 -21.07
C SER A 144 13.79 -17.59 -21.49
N GLY A 145 13.73 -17.12 -22.73
CA GLY A 145 12.52 -16.57 -23.34
C GLY A 145 12.11 -15.20 -22.81
N THR A 146 13.07 -14.29 -22.61
CA THR A 146 12.84 -12.94 -22.07
C THR A 146 11.70 -12.19 -22.74
N ARG A 147 10.84 -11.59 -21.91
CA ARG A 147 9.75 -10.69 -22.33
C ARG A 147 9.71 -9.46 -21.43
N THR A 148 9.51 -8.28 -22.00
CA THR A 148 9.13 -7.10 -21.23
C THR A 148 7.66 -7.24 -20.83
N ILE A 149 7.38 -7.26 -19.51
CA ILE A 149 6.03 -7.39 -18.98
C ILE A 149 5.46 -6.06 -18.50
N LEU A 150 6.32 -5.14 -18.07
CA LEU A 150 5.97 -3.74 -17.85
C LEU A 150 6.98 -2.86 -18.60
N PRO A 151 6.54 -2.11 -19.63
CA PRO A 151 7.42 -1.21 -20.38
C PRO A 151 7.79 0.02 -19.55
N VAL A 152 8.71 0.83 -20.08
CA VAL A 152 9.18 2.06 -19.40
C VAL A 152 8.02 3.00 -19.10
N THR A 153 7.07 3.11 -20.03
CA THR A 153 5.89 3.94 -19.87
C THR A 153 4.67 3.15 -20.31
N ASP A 154 3.64 3.12 -19.45
CA ASP A 154 2.27 2.75 -19.79
C ASP A 154 1.35 3.88 -19.29
N GLY A 155 0.78 4.68 -20.18
CA GLY A 155 0.01 5.86 -19.80
C GLY A 155 0.78 6.79 -18.84
N LYS A 156 0.24 7.02 -17.64
CA LYS A 156 0.88 7.84 -16.59
C LYS A 156 1.93 7.09 -15.77
N TYR A 157 2.06 5.78 -15.96
CA TYR A 157 2.92 4.90 -15.16
C TYR A 157 4.32 4.85 -15.76
N ARG A 158 5.28 5.56 -15.15
CA ARG A 158 6.69 5.61 -15.61
C ARG A 158 7.60 4.79 -14.70
N GLY A 159 8.50 4.02 -15.29
CA GLY A 159 9.57 3.31 -14.58
C GLY A 159 9.05 2.36 -13.51
N PRO A 160 8.35 1.27 -13.87
CA PRO A 160 7.91 0.25 -12.92
C PRO A 160 9.10 -0.30 -12.12
N GLY A 161 8.97 -0.31 -10.80
CA GLY A 161 9.99 -0.79 -9.87
C GLY A 161 9.94 -2.29 -9.60
N HIS A 162 10.69 -2.72 -8.58
CA HIS A 162 10.70 -4.11 -8.11
C HIS A 162 9.29 -4.62 -7.86
N ILE A 163 9.03 -5.85 -8.30
CA ILE A 163 7.72 -6.46 -8.16
C ILE A 163 7.65 -7.42 -6.96
N ALA A 164 6.45 -7.63 -6.45
CA ALA A 164 6.15 -8.77 -5.58
C ALA A 164 4.79 -9.38 -5.94
N ASP A 165 4.70 -10.72 -5.90
CA ASP A 165 3.48 -11.49 -6.10
C ASP A 165 2.76 -11.72 -4.76
N LEU A 166 1.45 -11.46 -4.75
CA LEU A 166 0.53 -11.76 -3.67
C LEU A 166 -0.57 -12.65 -4.21
N ARG A 167 -0.61 -13.89 -3.71
CA ARG A 167 -1.68 -14.83 -4.01
C ARG A 167 -2.70 -14.83 -2.89
N GLN A 168 -3.91 -14.39 -3.17
CA GLN A 168 -4.97 -14.30 -2.19
C GLN A 168 -6.33 -14.58 -2.83
N ASP A 169 -7.16 -15.35 -2.15
CA ASP A 169 -8.56 -15.61 -2.53
C ASP A 169 -8.72 -16.09 -3.99
N GLY A 170 -7.77 -16.91 -4.45
CA GLY A 170 -7.75 -17.48 -5.80
C GLY A 170 -7.18 -16.56 -6.89
N CYS A 171 -6.66 -15.38 -6.53
CA CYS A 171 -6.12 -14.41 -7.47
C CYS A 171 -4.67 -14.02 -7.18
N HIS A 172 -3.96 -13.66 -8.25
CA HIS A 172 -2.57 -13.25 -8.20
C HIS A 172 -2.49 -11.75 -8.44
N PHE A 173 -1.97 -11.04 -7.46
CA PHE A 173 -1.71 -9.61 -7.52
C PHE A 173 -0.23 -9.36 -7.58
N VAL A 174 0.17 -8.36 -8.33
CA VAL A 174 1.54 -7.90 -8.39
C VAL A 174 1.58 -6.48 -7.86
N SER A 175 2.35 -6.25 -6.80
CA SER A 175 2.70 -4.91 -6.36
C SER A 175 3.96 -4.44 -7.08
N THR A 176 3.99 -3.17 -7.47
CA THR A 176 5.19 -2.48 -7.96
C THR A 176 5.06 -1.00 -7.60
N HIS A 177 6.14 -0.24 -7.63
CA HIS A 177 6.02 1.22 -7.61
C HIS A 177 6.20 1.79 -9.02
N TYR A 178 5.77 3.02 -9.23
CA TYR A 178 5.98 3.78 -10.46
C TYR A 178 6.08 5.27 -10.16
N HIS A 179 6.59 6.04 -11.10
CA HIS A 179 6.57 7.50 -11.08
C HIS A 179 5.36 8.03 -11.84
N ASP A 180 4.47 8.77 -11.18
CA ASP A 180 3.23 9.25 -11.79
C ASP A 180 3.46 10.51 -12.62
N LEU A 181 3.40 10.38 -13.95
CA LEU A 181 3.61 11.49 -14.88
C LEU A 181 2.54 12.58 -14.76
N SER A 182 1.36 12.27 -14.21
CA SER A 182 0.31 13.26 -13.94
C SER A 182 0.49 13.99 -12.61
N ASP A 183 1.49 13.59 -11.83
CA ASP A 183 1.79 14.11 -10.50
C ASP A 183 3.30 14.33 -10.35
N ASN A 184 3.88 15.03 -11.34
CA ASN A 184 5.27 15.49 -11.35
C ASN A 184 6.33 14.40 -11.07
N GLY A 185 6.04 13.14 -11.43
CA GLY A 185 6.94 12.00 -11.22
C GLY A 185 6.99 11.48 -9.77
N ASN A 186 6.04 11.88 -8.90
CA ASN A 186 5.95 11.34 -7.54
C ASN A 186 5.80 9.82 -7.57
N ALA A 187 6.61 9.13 -6.75
CA ALA A 187 6.57 7.68 -6.64
C ALA A 187 5.28 7.22 -5.95
N LYS A 188 4.59 6.24 -6.54
CA LYS A 188 3.34 5.67 -6.02
C LYS A 188 3.38 4.16 -6.09
N LEU A 189 2.69 3.51 -5.16
CA LEU A 189 2.38 2.09 -5.25
C LEU A 189 1.35 1.86 -6.36
N ASP A 190 1.57 0.81 -7.13
CA ASP A 190 0.63 0.25 -8.09
C ASP A 190 0.38 -1.22 -7.76
N ILE A 191 -0.82 -1.66 -8.10
CA ILE A 191 -1.25 -3.04 -7.98
C ILE A 191 -1.80 -3.45 -9.32
N LEU A 192 -1.26 -4.54 -9.86
CA LEU A 192 -1.70 -5.15 -11.09
C LEU A 192 -2.26 -6.53 -10.80
N ARG A 193 -3.18 -7.00 -11.63
CA ARG A 193 -3.58 -8.40 -11.64
C ARG A 193 -2.64 -9.17 -12.55
N MET A 194 -2.17 -10.32 -12.08
CA MET A 194 -1.45 -11.28 -12.90
C MET A 194 -2.37 -12.42 -13.31
N THR A 195 -2.37 -12.73 -14.60
CA THR A 195 -2.97 -13.94 -15.17
C THR A 195 -1.93 -14.64 -16.05
N TYR A 196 -2.24 -15.84 -16.55
CA TYR A 196 -1.34 -16.55 -17.46
C TYR A 196 -2.04 -16.82 -18.80
N SER A 197 -1.36 -16.50 -19.90
CA SER A 197 -1.82 -16.78 -21.26
C SER A 197 -0.66 -17.33 -22.09
N GLY A 198 -0.88 -18.44 -22.78
CA GLY A 198 0.19 -19.14 -23.52
C GLY A 198 1.38 -19.56 -22.64
N GLY A 199 1.15 -19.77 -21.33
CA GLY A 199 2.18 -20.06 -20.34
C GLY A 199 3.08 -18.88 -19.99
N TRP A 200 2.66 -17.65 -20.23
CA TRP A 200 3.39 -16.45 -19.81
C TRP A 200 2.51 -15.58 -18.91
N PRO A 201 3.09 -14.91 -17.91
CA PRO A 201 2.33 -13.95 -17.11
C PRO A 201 1.87 -12.80 -18.00
N VAL A 202 0.68 -12.31 -17.71
CA VAL A 202 0.07 -11.12 -18.30
C VAL A 202 -0.36 -10.24 -17.13
N LEU A 203 0.18 -9.03 -17.08
CA LEU A 203 -0.17 -8.04 -16.06
C LEU A 203 -1.18 -7.05 -16.62
N THR A 204 -2.20 -6.74 -15.82
CA THR A 204 -3.23 -5.79 -16.20
C THR A 204 -3.64 -4.90 -15.03
N ARG A 205 -3.91 -3.64 -15.34
CA ARG A 205 -4.56 -2.67 -14.44
C ARG A 205 -6.07 -2.67 -14.60
N ASN A 206 -6.62 -3.57 -15.42
CA ASN A 206 -8.04 -3.77 -15.56
C ASN A 206 -8.53 -4.80 -14.54
N PHE A 207 -9.41 -4.36 -13.64
CA PHE A 207 -9.98 -5.16 -12.58
C PHE A 207 -11.43 -5.62 -12.87
N THR A 208 -12.02 -5.31 -14.05
CA THR A 208 -13.47 -5.44 -14.34
C THR A 208 -14.08 -6.83 -14.13
N ASP A 209 -13.28 -7.89 -14.18
CA ASP A 209 -13.72 -9.28 -14.03
C ASP A 209 -13.27 -9.88 -12.68
N PHE A 210 -13.71 -9.28 -11.57
CA PHE A 210 -13.27 -9.61 -10.20
C PHE A 210 -14.18 -10.56 -9.41
N ALA A 211 -15.30 -10.99 -9.99
CA ALA A 211 -16.31 -11.81 -9.29
C ALA A 211 -15.74 -13.15 -8.77
N GLY A 212 -14.66 -13.66 -9.38
CA GLY A 212 -13.96 -14.89 -8.95
C GLY A 212 -12.81 -14.69 -7.96
N CYS A 213 -12.46 -13.43 -7.61
CA CYS A 213 -11.29 -13.07 -6.79
C CYS A 213 -11.63 -12.64 -5.36
N GLY A 214 -12.84 -12.94 -4.88
CA GLY A 214 -13.31 -12.45 -3.58
C GLY A 214 -13.76 -10.99 -3.57
N GLY A 215 -13.97 -10.37 -4.73
CA GLY A 215 -14.70 -9.10 -4.84
C GLY A 215 -16.13 -9.25 -4.29
N ILE A 216 -16.64 -8.20 -3.65
CA ILE A 216 -18.02 -8.21 -3.12
C ILE A 216 -18.99 -7.83 -4.25
N SER A 217 -20.07 -8.59 -4.41
CA SER A 217 -21.12 -8.24 -5.38
C SER A 217 -21.86 -6.98 -4.94
N ASP A 218 -22.52 -6.30 -5.87
CA ASP A 218 -23.48 -5.26 -5.50
C ASP A 218 -24.48 -5.82 -4.46
N GLY A 219 -24.76 -5.05 -3.41
CA GLY A 219 -25.62 -5.52 -2.33
C GLY A 219 -25.52 -4.73 -1.04
N VAL A 220 -26.28 -5.15 -0.04
CA VAL A 220 -26.32 -4.51 1.28
C VAL A 220 -25.31 -5.17 2.21
N TYR A 221 -24.43 -4.35 2.79
CA TYR A 221 -23.38 -4.77 3.70
C TYR A 221 -23.42 -3.99 5.00
N ALA A 222 -22.99 -4.66 6.08
CA ALA A 222 -22.58 -4.01 7.31
C ALA A 222 -21.05 -4.00 7.38
N PHE A 223 -20.48 -2.83 7.68
CA PHE A 223 -19.04 -2.63 7.80
C PHE A 223 -18.63 -2.65 9.26
N ARG A 224 -17.98 -3.72 9.71
CA ARG A 224 -17.58 -3.90 11.12
C ARG A 224 -16.09 -3.72 11.29
N SER A 225 -15.67 -2.87 12.23
CA SER A 225 -14.26 -2.76 12.62
C SER A 225 -13.80 -4.06 13.29
N ARG A 226 -12.73 -4.68 12.79
CA ARG A 226 -12.10 -5.83 13.43
C ARG A 226 -11.45 -5.48 14.77
N LEU A 227 -11.05 -4.22 14.97
CA LEU A 227 -10.38 -3.75 16.17
C LEU A 227 -11.38 -3.55 17.32
N SER A 228 -12.47 -2.81 17.06
CA SER A 228 -13.44 -2.43 18.08
C SER A 228 -14.70 -3.32 18.11
N GLY A 229 -14.93 -4.11 17.06
CA GLY A 229 -16.18 -4.86 16.87
C GLY A 229 -17.39 -4.00 16.52
N LYS A 230 -17.25 -2.66 16.48
CA LYS A 230 -18.33 -1.70 16.20
C LYS A 230 -18.62 -1.61 14.70
N ALA A 231 -19.87 -1.34 14.35
CA ALA A 231 -20.30 -1.13 12.97
C ALA A 231 -20.20 0.35 12.58
N MET A 232 -19.83 0.60 11.32
CA MET A 232 -19.92 1.92 10.70
C MET A 232 -21.39 2.30 10.49
N GLY A 233 -21.79 3.48 10.95
CA GLY A 233 -23.12 4.01 10.73
C GLY A 233 -23.19 5.53 10.83
N VAL A 234 -24.33 6.09 10.45
CA VAL A 234 -24.57 7.54 10.51
C VAL A 234 -24.95 7.96 11.94
N ALA A 235 -24.28 8.99 12.45
CA ALA A 235 -24.51 9.52 13.79
C ALA A 235 -25.98 9.94 13.98
N GLY A 236 -26.58 9.51 15.10
CA GLY A 236 -27.99 9.78 15.42
C GLY A 236 -28.99 9.22 14.39
N ALA A 237 -28.57 8.29 13.51
CA ALA A 237 -29.35 7.82 12.37
C ALA A 237 -29.83 8.94 11.43
N SER A 238 -29.14 10.09 11.44
CA SER A 238 -29.51 11.28 10.67
C SER A 238 -29.63 10.99 9.17
N THR A 239 -30.63 11.62 8.54
CA THR A 239 -30.89 11.57 7.10
C THR A 239 -30.47 12.87 6.40
N ALA A 240 -29.87 13.81 7.13
CA ALA A 240 -29.46 15.09 6.59
C ALA A 240 -28.13 14.99 5.82
N ASP A 241 -28.01 15.75 4.74
CA ASP A 241 -26.77 15.88 3.99
C ASP A 241 -25.64 16.40 4.89
N GLY A 242 -24.45 15.82 4.73
CA GLY A 242 -23.29 16.14 5.58
C GLY A 242 -23.34 15.51 6.98
N ALA A 243 -24.29 14.60 7.25
CA ALA A 243 -24.32 13.85 8.50
C ALA A 243 -23.01 13.07 8.73
N LEU A 244 -22.54 13.08 9.98
CA LEU A 244 -21.29 12.42 10.37
C LEU A 244 -21.42 10.90 10.27
N VAL A 245 -20.42 10.26 9.66
CA VAL A 245 -20.24 8.80 9.72
C VAL A 245 -19.34 8.48 10.92
N GLN A 246 -19.79 7.55 11.75
CA GLN A 246 -19.10 7.13 12.98
C GLN A 246 -19.12 5.61 13.14
N GLN A 247 -18.38 5.09 14.13
CA GLN A 247 -18.55 3.71 14.59
C GLN A 247 -19.44 3.66 15.84
N SER A 248 -20.37 2.72 15.88
CA SER A 248 -21.25 2.48 17.04
C SER A 248 -21.43 0.98 17.28
N THR A 249 -21.93 0.61 18.46
CA THR A 249 -22.25 -0.79 18.75
C THR A 249 -23.14 -1.34 17.64
N ASP A 250 -22.76 -2.49 17.09
CA ASP A 250 -23.51 -3.09 16.00
C ASP A 250 -24.89 -3.53 16.50
N ALA A 251 -25.92 -2.87 15.97
CA ALA A 251 -27.31 -3.13 16.27
C ALA A 251 -28.05 -3.69 15.03
N ASN A 252 -27.31 -4.00 13.95
CA ASN A 252 -27.85 -4.33 12.63
C ASN A 252 -28.92 -3.33 12.17
N ALA A 253 -28.76 -2.05 12.53
CA ALA A 253 -29.75 -1.02 12.25
C ALA A 253 -29.61 -0.51 10.81
N ARG A 254 -30.69 0.03 10.23
CA ARG A 254 -30.67 0.57 8.84
C ARG A 254 -29.58 1.63 8.62
N HIS A 255 -29.29 2.45 9.63
CA HIS A 255 -28.22 3.44 9.56
C HIS A 255 -26.80 2.87 9.63
N GLN A 256 -26.66 1.55 9.79
CA GLN A 256 -25.42 0.78 9.74
C GLN A 256 -25.34 -0.11 8.49
N GLN A 257 -26.34 -0.04 7.61
CA GLN A 257 -26.43 -0.82 6.38
C GLN A 257 -26.12 0.05 5.16
N TRP A 258 -25.22 -0.44 4.32
CA TRP A 258 -24.67 0.28 3.18
C TRP A 258 -24.87 -0.55 1.93
N TYR A 259 -25.54 0.01 0.94
CA TYR A 259 -25.57 -0.58 -0.39
C TYR A 259 -24.25 -0.28 -1.08
N VAL A 260 -23.55 -1.31 -1.52
CA VAL A 260 -22.26 -1.24 -2.22
C VAL A 260 -22.51 -1.56 -3.69
N ILE A 261 -21.86 -0.79 -4.56
CA ILE A 261 -21.87 -0.92 -6.02
C ILE A 261 -20.42 -1.07 -6.45
N GLY A 262 -20.09 -2.19 -7.09
CA GLY A 262 -18.82 -2.39 -7.75
C GLY A 262 -18.77 -1.63 -9.08
N HIS A 263 -17.65 -0.95 -9.33
CA HIS A 263 -17.40 -0.28 -10.61
C HIS A 263 -16.67 -1.15 -11.63
N GLY A 264 -16.36 -2.39 -11.26
CA GLY A 264 -15.55 -3.29 -12.07
C GLY A 264 -14.06 -2.95 -11.99
N ASP A 265 -13.63 -1.70 -11.98
CA ASP A 265 -12.21 -1.30 -11.84
C ASP A 265 -11.60 -1.54 -10.45
N GLY A 266 -12.30 -2.30 -9.60
CA GLY A 266 -11.88 -2.57 -8.25
C GLY A 266 -12.15 -1.42 -7.27
N TYR A 267 -12.74 -0.33 -7.74
CA TYR A 267 -13.34 0.66 -6.86
C TYR A 267 -14.81 0.33 -6.60
N TYR A 268 -15.29 0.80 -5.45
CA TYR A 268 -16.66 0.65 -5.02
C TYR A 268 -17.22 2.01 -4.62
N SER A 269 -18.49 2.23 -4.95
CA SER A 269 -19.28 3.31 -4.37
C SER A 269 -20.44 2.74 -3.57
N GLY A 270 -21.07 3.56 -2.73
CA GLY A 270 -22.21 3.10 -1.97
C GLY A 270 -22.90 4.22 -1.21
N GLY A 271 -24.11 3.91 -0.73
CA GLY A 271 -24.95 4.80 0.06
C GLY A 271 -25.83 4.02 1.04
N ARG A 272 -26.44 4.71 2.00
CA ARG A 272 -27.31 4.11 3.03
C ARG A 272 -28.58 3.53 2.41
N THR A 273 -29.09 2.43 2.95
CA THR A 273 -30.25 1.71 2.39
C THR A 273 -31.59 2.42 2.51
N ASP A 274 -31.73 3.41 3.40
CA ASP A 274 -32.95 4.24 3.54
C ASP A 274 -32.94 5.54 2.72
N HIS A 275 -31.85 5.78 1.98
CA HIS A 275 -31.80 6.70 0.85
C HIS A 275 -31.21 5.97 -0.35
N PRO A 276 -31.95 5.03 -0.95
CA PRO A 276 -31.48 4.34 -2.14
C PRO A 276 -31.17 5.38 -3.21
N MET A 277 -29.94 5.34 -3.70
CA MET A 277 -29.55 6.09 -4.88
C MET A 277 -30.55 5.78 -5.99
N ALA A 278 -31.24 6.81 -6.52
CA ALA A 278 -31.91 6.69 -7.81
C ALA A 278 -30.84 6.66 -8.91
N VAL A 279 -30.08 5.57 -9.00
CA VAL A 279 -29.14 5.37 -10.12
C VAL A 279 -29.95 4.86 -11.30
N GLN A 280 -30.48 5.78 -12.10
CA GLN A 280 -30.78 5.44 -13.50
C GLN A 280 -29.46 5.02 -14.15
N ARG A 281 -29.45 3.84 -14.81
CA ARG A 281 -28.32 3.40 -15.65
C ARG A 281 -27.98 4.52 -16.63
N GLY A 282 -26.86 5.22 -16.41
CA GLY A 282 -26.42 6.31 -17.28
C GLY A 282 -25.87 7.56 -16.58
N TYR A 283 -25.97 7.69 -15.25
CA TYR A 283 -25.36 8.84 -14.56
C TYR A 283 -23.83 8.67 -14.46
N GLN A 284 -23.10 9.43 -15.27
CA GLN A 284 -21.66 9.66 -15.12
C GLN A 284 -21.49 10.96 -14.30
N PRO A 285 -21.21 10.92 -12.99
CA PRO A 285 -20.87 12.15 -12.28
C PRO A 285 -19.56 12.68 -12.83
N ALA A 286 -19.52 13.98 -13.16
CA ALA A 286 -18.31 14.66 -13.60
C ALA A 286 -17.14 14.33 -12.65
N MET A 287 -15.98 14.00 -13.22
CA MET A 287 -14.75 13.75 -12.46
C MET A 287 -14.37 15.00 -11.68
N VAL A 288 -14.72 15.03 -10.39
CA VAL A 288 -14.10 15.95 -9.44
C VAL A 288 -12.79 15.30 -9.00
N THR A 289 -11.69 15.77 -9.56
CA THR A 289 -10.35 15.45 -9.08
C THR A 289 -10.15 16.10 -7.71
N GLY A 290 -9.79 15.31 -6.69
CA GLY A 290 -9.15 15.85 -5.47
C GLY A 290 -9.79 15.63 -4.10
N ALA A 291 -10.82 14.79 -3.92
CA ALA A 291 -11.32 14.50 -2.57
C ALA A 291 -10.90 13.09 -2.09
N GLN A 292 -9.79 13.01 -1.37
CA GLN A 292 -9.55 11.91 -0.42
C GLN A 292 -10.28 12.24 0.88
N MET A 293 -11.14 11.34 1.37
CA MET A 293 -11.73 11.47 2.69
C MET A 293 -10.73 10.95 3.73
N THR A 294 -9.99 11.86 4.36
CA THR A 294 -9.30 11.57 5.61
C THR A 294 -10.34 11.59 6.71
N VAL A 295 -10.52 10.47 7.43
CA VAL A 295 -11.34 10.46 8.66
C VAL A 295 -10.39 10.85 9.79
N PRO A 296 -10.47 12.07 10.36
CA PRO A 296 -9.79 12.35 11.60
C PRO A 296 -10.47 11.54 12.71
N VAL A 297 -9.82 10.49 13.17
CA VAL A 297 -10.22 9.82 14.41
C VAL A 297 -9.70 10.71 15.53
N HIS A 298 -10.60 11.48 16.16
CA HIS A 298 -10.26 12.18 17.39
C HIS A 298 -10.23 11.13 18.52
N GLU A 299 -9.05 10.63 18.84
CA GLU A 299 -8.84 9.86 20.07
C GLU A 299 -8.62 10.86 21.21
N GLY A 300 -9.71 11.21 21.89
CA GLY A 300 -9.62 11.83 23.20
C GLY A 300 -9.39 10.75 24.24
N GLU A 301 -8.15 10.58 24.69
CA GLU A 301 -7.87 9.88 25.94
C GLU A 301 -8.41 10.73 27.10
N VAL A 302 -9.45 10.25 27.76
CA VAL A 302 -9.91 10.80 29.04
C VAL A 302 -9.13 10.07 30.13
N GLU A 303 -8.08 10.69 30.65
CA GLU A 303 -7.46 10.31 31.92
C GLU A 303 -8.49 10.50 33.07
N PRO A 304 -8.70 9.50 33.95
CA PRO A 304 -9.63 9.65 35.06
C PRO A 304 -8.96 10.43 36.21
N GLY A 305 -9.34 11.71 36.41
CA GLY A 305 -9.19 12.35 37.73
C GLY A 305 -8.64 13.78 37.84
N ALA A 306 -9.02 14.75 36.99
CA ALA A 306 -8.72 16.16 37.23
C ALA A 306 -9.99 17.03 37.39
N PRO A 307 -10.07 17.93 38.40
CA PRO A 307 -11.25 18.77 38.63
C PRO A 307 -11.35 19.93 37.60
N PRO A 308 -12.55 20.50 37.38
CA PRO A 308 -12.78 21.47 36.32
C PRO A 308 -12.19 22.84 36.67
N GLY A 309 -11.18 23.29 35.92
CA GLY A 309 -10.62 24.63 35.99
C GLY A 309 -10.65 25.30 34.62
N ALA A 310 -11.33 26.44 34.54
CA ALA A 310 -11.43 27.27 33.35
C ALA A 310 -10.07 27.86 32.95
N PHE A 311 -9.73 27.81 31.66
CA PHE A 311 -8.70 28.68 31.07
C PHE A 311 -9.33 29.59 30.03
N ALA A 312 -9.41 30.88 30.38
CA ALA A 312 -9.62 31.98 29.47
C ALA A 312 -8.26 32.45 28.92
N GLY A 313 -8.15 32.62 27.60
CA GLY A 313 -7.01 33.23 26.94
C GLY A 313 -7.48 34.10 25.78
N ARG A 314 -7.27 35.42 25.90
CA ARG A 314 -7.67 36.45 24.92
C ARG A 314 -6.70 36.49 23.73
N GLY A 315 -7.24 36.76 22.54
CA GLY A 315 -6.49 37.19 21.36
C GLY A 315 -7.40 38.04 20.45
N GLU A 316 -7.08 39.33 20.32
CA GLU A 316 -7.79 40.35 19.54
C GLU A 316 -7.67 40.12 18.01
N PRO A 317 -8.65 40.56 17.18
CA PRO A 317 -8.59 40.41 15.72
C PRO A 317 -7.85 41.59 15.05
N LEU A 318 -6.88 41.29 14.19
CA LEU A 318 -6.32 42.26 13.24
C LEU A 318 -6.96 42.04 11.86
N HIS A 319 -7.71 43.03 11.40
CA HIS A 319 -8.30 43.07 10.06
C HIS A 319 -7.28 43.60 9.04
N THR A 320 -7.00 42.81 7.99
CA THR A 320 -6.63 43.33 6.67
C THR A 320 -7.32 42.52 5.57
N ALA A 321 -7.73 43.23 4.52
CA ALA A 321 -8.51 42.73 3.40
C ALA A 321 -7.74 41.66 2.59
N ALA A 322 -8.49 40.73 2.01
CA ALA A 322 -8.04 39.55 1.26
C ALA A 322 -7.63 38.29 2.08
N GLY A 323 -8.57 37.79 2.88
CA GLY A 323 -8.97 36.38 2.82
C GLY A 323 -8.04 35.28 3.35
N TRP A 324 -7.03 35.58 4.17
CA TRP A 324 -6.25 34.56 4.89
C TRP A 324 -5.94 35.02 6.32
N ALA A 325 -6.28 34.19 7.32
CA ALA A 325 -5.78 34.34 8.69
C ALA A 325 -5.34 32.96 9.21
N ALA A 326 -4.12 32.88 9.74
CA ALA A 326 -3.59 31.72 10.45
C ALA A 326 -3.51 32.06 11.95
N VAL A 327 -3.95 31.15 12.82
CA VAL A 327 -3.77 31.28 14.26
C VAL A 327 -2.66 30.32 14.68
N CYS A 328 -1.51 30.85 15.08
CA CYS A 328 -0.40 30.08 15.63
C CYS A 328 -0.44 30.16 17.16
N THR A 329 -0.39 29.02 17.85
CA THR A 329 -0.11 28.97 19.28
C THR A 329 1.26 28.34 19.50
N SER A 330 2.08 28.93 20.37
CA SER A 330 3.38 28.38 20.75
C SER A 330 3.29 27.75 22.14
N ALA A 331 3.75 26.50 22.30
CA ALA A 331 3.90 25.86 23.61
C ALA A 331 5.38 25.57 23.87
N ARG A 332 5.86 25.93 25.07
CA ARG A 332 7.21 25.59 25.57
C ARG A 332 7.05 24.55 26.67
N THR A 333 7.71 23.40 26.55
CA THR A 333 7.84 22.44 27.65
C THR A 333 9.17 22.67 28.37
N THR A 334 9.11 22.88 29.68
CA THR A 334 10.27 22.79 30.58
C THR A 334 10.22 21.44 31.29
N SER A 335 11.25 20.61 31.16
CA SER A 335 11.39 19.41 31.99
C SER A 335 11.98 19.76 33.35
N ALA A 336 11.51 19.09 34.41
CA ALA A 336 11.86 19.36 35.80
C ALA A 336 13.21 18.77 36.27
N ASN A 337 14.09 18.30 35.36
CA ASN A 337 15.43 17.83 35.73
C ASN A 337 16.46 18.40 34.76
N GLY A 338 17.18 19.43 35.23
CA GLY A 338 18.10 20.25 34.45
C GLY A 338 19.37 19.55 33.97
N ILE A 339 19.27 18.83 32.86
CA ILE A 339 20.42 18.47 32.02
C ILE A 339 20.05 18.82 30.57
N GLY A 340 20.65 19.88 30.04
CA GLY A 340 20.42 20.36 28.68
C GLY A 340 21.18 19.53 27.65
N LEU A 341 20.51 19.18 26.55
CA LEU A 341 21.14 18.76 25.30
C LEU A 341 21.13 19.96 24.33
N PRO A 342 22.27 20.35 23.73
CA PRO A 342 22.30 21.43 22.76
C PRO A 342 21.77 20.93 21.40
N ASN A 343 20.88 21.72 20.79
CA ASN A 343 20.25 21.60 19.45
C ASN A 343 18.79 21.08 19.36
N SER A 344 17.89 21.46 20.28
CA SER A 344 16.44 21.42 19.99
C SER A 344 15.98 22.72 19.30
N GLN A 345 15.75 22.67 17.98
CA GLN A 345 15.00 23.70 17.26
C GLN A 345 13.51 23.65 17.69
N PRO A 346 12.80 24.78 17.82
CA PRO A 346 11.38 24.78 18.17
C PRO A 346 10.55 24.24 16.99
N TRP A 347 9.61 23.33 17.28
CA TRP A 347 8.63 22.86 16.31
C TRP A 347 7.41 23.78 16.34
N THR A 348 7.08 24.37 15.19
CA THR A 348 5.83 25.12 14.98
C THR A 348 4.79 24.16 14.39
N LEU A 349 3.67 23.96 15.09
CA LEU A 349 2.55 23.19 14.56
C LEU A 349 1.62 24.15 13.78
N CYS A 350 1.59 24.03 12.46
CA CYS A 350 0.62 24.72 11.61
C CYS A 350 -0.43 23.71 11.12
N THR A 351 -1.70 23.88 11.49
CA THR A 351 -2.83 23.17 10.88
C THR A 351 -3.10 23.69 9.45
N PRO A 352 -3.39 22.84 8.45
CA PRO A 352 -3.73 23.30 7.11
C PRO A 352 -5.11 23.98 7.06
N CYS A 353 -5.18 25.19 6.51
CA CYS A 353 -6.43 25.91 6.25
C CYS A 353 -7.22 25.27 5.09
N VAL A 354 -8.54 25.15 5.24
CA VAL A 354 -9.47 24.72 4.19
C VAL A 354 -9.96 25.94 3.40
N ARG A 355 -9.89 25.90 2.06
CA ARG A 355 -10.51 26.90 1.17
C ARG A 355 -12.04 26.79 1.25
N ARG A 356 -12.75 27.87 1.59
CA ARG A 356 -14.18 28.00 1.26
C ARG A 356 -14.31 28.45 -0.19
N ASN A 357 -14.85 27.59 -1.06
CA ASN A 357 -15.41 28.04 -2.33
C ASN A 357 -16.90 28.34 -2.12
N SER A 358 -17.26 29.60 -2.23
CA SER A 358 -18.62 30.10 -2.31
C SER A 358 -18.89 30.58 -3.73
N ALA A 359 -19.76 29.87 -4.48
CA ALA A 359 -20.62 30.40 -5.55
C ALA A 359 -21.53 29.27 -6.10
N TRP A 360 -22.78 29.62 -6.41
CA TRP A 360 -23.95 28.76 -6.53
C TRP A 360 -24.20 28.17 -7.92
N ALA A 361 -24.85 27.00 -7.97
CA ALA A 361 -25.90 26.69 -8.94
C ALA A 361 -26.92 25.74 -8.29
N SER A 362 -28.17 26.20 -8.15
CA SER A 362 -29.27 25.42 -7.61
C SER A 362 -29.69 24.32 -8.59
N LEU A 363 -29.44 23.07 -8.22
CA LEU A 363 -30.16 21.91 -8.73
C LEU A 363 -30.56 21.07 -7.52
N SER A 364 -31.83 21.16 -7.15
CA SER A 364 -32.46 20.35 -6.12
C SER A 364 -32.49 18.88 -6.55
N THR A 365 -31.47 18.13 -6.17
CA THR A 365 -31.50 16.67 -6.16
C THR A 365 -30.99 16.19 -4.80
N PRO A 366 -31.67 15.23 -4.14
CA PRO A 366 -31.24 14.72 -2.85
C PRO A 366 -29.87 14.06 -3.03
N SER A 367 -28.85 14.60 -2.39
CA SER A 367 -27.47 14.16 -2.56
C SER A 367 -27.13 13.11 -1.50
N ALA A 368 -27.04 11.84 -1.91
CA ALA A 368 -26.67 10.75 -1.01
C ALA A 368 -25.24 10.94 -0.44
N ILE A 369 -24.99 10.36 0.74
CA ILE A 369 -23.63 10.19 1.27
C ILE A 369 -22.91 9.17 0.36
N ILE A 370 -21.95 9.64 -0.44
CA ILE A 370 -21.16 8.78 -1.34
C ILE A 370 -19.82 8.47 -0.68
N LEU A 371 -19.60 7.18 -0.39
CA LEU A 371 -18.29 6.68 0.03
C LEU A 371 -17.58 6.03 -1.17
N ARG A 372 -16.25 6.20 -1.28
CA ARG A 372 -15.42 5.60 -2.33
C ARG A 372 -14.28 4.79 -1.72
N PHE A 373 -14.11 3.54 -2.13
CA PHE A 373 -13.04 2.64 -1.64
C PHE A 373 -12.43 1.81 -2.78
N SER A 374 -11.24 1.23 -2.56
CA SER A 374 -10.46 0.42 -3.55
C SER A 374 -10.33 -1.05 -3.10
N VAL A 375 -10.09 -1.99 -4.04
CA VAL A 375 -9.82 -3.42 -3.78
C VAL A 375 -8.73 -3.61 -2.77
N CYS A 376 -7.68 -2.78 -2.76
CA CYS A 376 -6.61 -2.93 -1.78
C CYS A 376 -7.16 -2.76 -0.37
N ALA A 377 -8.12 -1.83 -0.17
CA ALA A 377 -8.83 -1.73 1.10
C ALA A 377 -9.56 -3.04 1.42
N ILE A 378 -10.36 -3.58 0.49
CA ILE A 378 -11.22 -4.79 0.65
C ILE A 378 -10.45 -6.12 0.79
N ALA A 379 -9.36 -6.30 0.04
CA ALA A 379 -8.48 -7.46 0.16
C ALA A 379 -7.62 -7.38 1.45
N MET A 380 -7.17 -6.17 1.84
CA MET A 380 -6.62 -5.94 3.18
C MET A 380 -7.68 -6.13 4.28
N MET A 381 -8.98 -5.87 4.04
CA MET A 381 -10.05 -6.19 5.01
C MET A 381 -10.09 -7.69 5.38
N ARG A 382 -9.66 -8.56 4.46
CA ARG A 382 -9.58 -10.01 4.69
C ARG A 382 -8.23 -10.46 5.29
N ALA A 383 -7.12 -9.81 4.93
CA ALA A 383 -5.76 -10.25 5.33
C ALA A 383 -5.08 -9.38 6.42
N THR A 384 -5.43 -8.12 6.58
CA THR A 384 -4.81 -7.15 7.53
C THR A 384 -5.78 -6.07 8.06
N THR A 385 -6.14 -6.22 9.34
CA THR A 385 -6.53 -5.19 10.33
C THR A 385 -7.66 -4.18 10.10
N TRP A 386 -8.31 -4.04 8.96
CA TRP A 386 -9.29 -2.96 8.78
C TRP A 386 -10.57 -3.46 8.12
N LEU A 387 -11.64 -3.60 8.90
CA LEU A 387 -13.02 -3.96 8.47
C LEU A 387 -13.31 -5.43 8.05
N VAL A 388 -14.56 -5.88 8.26
CA VAL A 388 -15.16 -7.08 7.66
C VAL A 388 -16.54 -6.68 7.14
N GLY A 389 -16.78 -6.88 5.85
CA GLY A 389 -18.11 -6.83 5.27
C GLY A 389 -18.77 -8.21 5.37
N ALA A 390 -19.94 -8.29 6.01
CA ALA A 390 -20.77 -9.49 5.99
C ALA A 390 -22.09 -9.17 5.27
N PRO A 391 -22.59 -10.05 4.38
CA PRO A 391 -23.91 -9.90 3.81
C PRO A 391 -24.97 -9.98 4.92
N VAL A 392 -25.95 -9.09 4.90
CA VAL A 392 -27.09 -9.13 5.82
C VAL A 392 -28.08 -10.17 5.31
N PRO A 393 -28.45 -11.20 6.09
CA PRO A 393 -29.53 -12.12 5.73
C PRO A 393 -30.84 -11.33 5.55
N MET A 394 -31.62 -11.66 4.52
CA MET A 394 -32.94 -11.05 4.29
C MET A 394 -33.89 -11.28 5.45
#